data_AF-A0A2N3B9C2-F1
#
_entry.id   AF-A0A2N3B9C2-F1
#
_cell.length_a   1.000
_cell.length_b   1.000
_cell.length_c   1.000
_cell.angle_alpha   90.00
_cell.angle_beta   90.00
_cell.angle_gamma   90.00
#
_symmetry.space_group_name_H-M   'P 1'
#
loop_
_entity.id
_entity.type
_entity.pdbx_description
1 polymer ?
#
loop_
_entity_poly.entity_id
_entity_poly.type
_entity_poly.pdbx_seq_one_letter_code
_entity_poly.pdbx_strand_id
1 'polypeptide(L)'
;MSDTSTHLGLPYLLAAQAQKHVTHNEALRLLDAMVQLSVLDRTRTTPPASPADGDRHLVASGATGLWAGWDLNVAFWVDGSWLRLVPRPGWLVWIAAEQAFVVWNGSAWDPVGVPQDVSDAIFSLVNDADPTKKALFSLSGITTGTTRTFTLPNTSSELAILAGTQTFTGNKTFSGTLT
;
A
#
# COMPACT_ATOMS: atom_id res chain seq x y z
N MET A 1 7.95 -11.93 -32.73
CA MET A 1 7.66 -10.62 -32.11
C MET A 1 6.20 -10.33 -32.36
N SER A 2 5.46 -9.98 -31.32
CA SER A 2 4.07 -9.52 -31.47
C SER A 2 4.05 -8.16 -32.15
N ASP A 3 3.03 -7.89 -32.97
CA ASP A 3 2.79 -6.56 -33.57
C ASP A 3 2.07 -5.61 -32.60
N THR A 4 1.76 -6.09 -31.39
CA THR A 4 1.07 -5.34 -30.34
C THR A 4 1.72 -5.53 -28.97
N SER A 5 1.53 -4.56 -28.07
CA SER A 5 1.97 -4.64 -26.68
C SER A 5 1.13 -5.62 -25.85
N THR A 6 1.73 -6.18 -24.80
CA THR A 6 1.21 -7.35 -24.10
C THR A 6 -0.02 -7.06 -23.24
N HIS A 7 -0.06 -5.92 -22.55
CA HIS A 7 -1.14 -5.59 -21.61
C HIS A 7 -2.24 -4.74 -22.23
N LEU A 8 -1.86 -3.74 -23.02
CA LEU A 8 -2.75 -2.73 -23.56
C LEU A 8 -3.15 -2.99 -25.01
N GLY A 9 -2.50 -3.95 -25.69
CA GLY A 9 -2.76 -4.24 -27.10
C GLY A 9 -2.41 -3.08 -28.03
N LEU A 10 -1.46 -2.22 -27.66
CA LEU A 10 -1.07 -1.06 -28.46
C LEU A 10 -0.28 -1.51 -29.69
N PRO A 11 -0.66 -1.09 -30.90
CA PRO A 11 0.04 -1.49 -32.12
C PRO A 11 1.43 -0.87 -32.18
N TYR A 12 2.42 -1.70 -32.52
CA TYR A 12 3.77 -1.24 -32.79
C TYR A 12 3.91 -0.68 -34.20
N LEU A 13 4.83 0.28 -34.36
CA LEU A 13 5.21 0.75 -35.69
C LEU A 13 6.00 -0.32 -36.43
N LEU A 14 5.62 -0.58 -37.67
CA LEU A 14 6.33 -1.50 -38.57
C LEU A 14 7.74 -0.97 -38.88
N ALA A 15 8.64 -1.89 -39.18
CA ALA A 15 10.02 -1.59 -39.55
C ALA A 15 10.11 -0.74 -40.84
N ALA A 16 11.32 -0.25 -41.15
CA ALA A 16 11.65 0.57 -42.34
C ALA A 16 11.08 2.01 -42.39
N GLN A 17 10.52 2.52 -41.30
CA GLN A 17 10.10 3.94 -41.15
C GLN A 17 11.24 4.84 -40.63
N ALA A 18 12.38 4.90 -41.33
CA ALA A 18 13.57 5.70 -40.94
C ALA A 18 14.02 5.49 -39.47
N GLN A 19 14.01 4.23 -39.01
CA GLN A 19 14.37 3.82 -37.64
C GLN A 19 13.53 4.41 -36.47
N LYS A 20 12.51 5.23 -36.74
CA LYS A 20 11.61 5.77 -35.68
C LYS A 20 10.87 4.69 -34.91
N HIS A 21 10.61 3.55 -35.55
CA HIS A 21 9.99 2.38 -34.92
C HIS A 21 10.78 1.87 -33.72
N VAL A 22 12.11 2.03 -33.68
CA VAL A 22 12.93 1.55 -32.56
C VAL A 22 12.58 2.31 -31.28
N THR A 23 12.80 3.63 -31.27
CA THR A 23 12.60 4.47 -30.08
C THR A 23 11.12 4.59 -29.71
N HIS A 24 10.22 4.61 -30.69
CA HIS A 24 8.79 4.67 -30.42
C HIS A 24 8.26 3.37 -29.82
N ASN A 25 8.62 2.21 -30.38
CA ASN A 25 8.15 0.93 -29.83
C ASN A 25 8.77 0.64 -28.46
N GLU A 26 9.99 1.13 -28.19
CA GLU A 26 10.57 1.12 -26.85
C GLU A 26 9.74 1.95 -25.85
N ALA A 27 9.35 3.17 -26.23
CA ALA A 27 8.47 4.00 -25.41
C ALA A 27 7.10 3.33 -25.17
N LEU A 28 6.53 2.69 -26.19
CA LEU A 28 5.28 1.94 -26.05
C LEU A 28 5.42 0.72 -25.13
N ARG A 29 6.52 -0.03 -25.19
CA ARG A 29 6.80 -1.13 -24.25
C ARG A 29 6.85 -0.64 -22.80
N LEU A 30 7.50 0.51 -22.56
CA LEU A 30 7.56 1.10 -21.22
C LEU A 30 6.17 1.56 -20.74
N LEU A 31 5.38 2.19 -21.61
CA LEU A 31 4.02 2.61 -21.27
C LEU A 31 3.11 1.40 -20.99
N ASP A 32 3.20 0.35 -21.80
CA ASP A 32 2.45 -0.90 -21.61
C ASP A 32 2.73 -1.54 -20.25
N ALA A 33 3.99 -1.52 -19.81
CA ALA A 33 4.36 -2.06 -18.52
C ALA A 33 3.85 -1.22 -17.34
N MET A 34 3.84 0.12 -17.48
CA MET A 34 3.55 1.07 -16.40
C MET A 34 2.07 1.46 -16.26
N VAL A 35 1.29 1.46 -17.34
CA VAL A 35 -0.14 1.82 -17.27
C VAL A 35 -0.90 0.68 -16.60
N GLN A 36 -1.78 1.04 -15.66
CA GLN A 36 -2.49 0.07 -14.81
C GLN A 36 -1.51 -0.94 -14.19
N LEU A 37 -0.47 -0.43 -13.54
CA LEU A 37 0.64 -1.22 -13.02
C LEU A 37 0.15 -2.26 -12.01
N SER A 38 0.31 -3.52 -12.39
CA SER A 38 -0.05 -4.69 -11.61
C SER A 38 1.13 -5.67 -11.65
N VAL A 39 1.55 -6.13 -10.47
CA VAL A 39 2.63 -7.12 -10.32
C VAL A 39 2.07 -8.41 -9.74
N LEU A 40 2.69 -9.53 -10.08
CA LEU A 40 2.31 -10.84 -9.57
C LEU A 40 2.56 -10.97 -8.07
N ASP A 41 3.70 -10.47 -7.58
CA ASP A 41 4.09 -10.49 -6.17
C ASP A 41 5.13 -9.41 -5.85
N ARG A 42 5.45 -9.28 -4.56
CA ARG A 42 6.51 -8.40 -4.05
C ARG A 42 7.56 -9.05 -3.15
N THR A 43 7.62 -10.39 -3.12
CA THR A 43 8.46 -11.14 -2.14
C THR A 43 9.65 -11.85 -2.79
N ARG A 44 9.67 -11.93 -4.12
CA ARG A 44 10.76 -12.57 -4.87
C ARG A 44 12.02 -11.72 -4.93
N THR A 45 13.16 -12.37 -4.69
CA THR A 45 14.51 -11.79 -4.83
C THR A 45 15.26 -12.34 -6.04
N THR A 46 14.70 -13.31 -6.77
CA THR A 46 15.29 -13.90 -7.98
C THR A 46 14.24 -13.99 -9.10
N PRO A 47 14.66 -13.87 -10.37
CA PRO A 47 13.76 -14.04 -11.50
C PRO A 47 13.18 -15.46 -11.54
N PRO A 48 11.89 -15.63 -11.89
CA PRO A 48 11.33 -16.94 -12.22
C PRO A 48 12.15 -17.64 -13.31
N ALA A 49 12.24 -18.97 -13.25
CA ALA A 49 12.96 -19.76 -14.26
C ALA A 49 12.28 -19.78 -15.63
N SER A 50 10.97 -19.51 -15.69
CA SER A 50 10.17 -19.53 -16.91
C SER A 50 9.12 -18.41 -16.86
N PRO A 51 9.54 -17.14 -16.99
CA PRO A 51 8.60 -16.02 -17.03
C PRO A 51 7.81 -15.99 -18.34
N ALA A 52 6.54 -15.63 -18.26
CA ALA A 52 5.70 -15.34 -19.40
C ALA A 52 5.89 -13.88 -19.84
N ASP A 53 5.76 -13.63 -21.15
CA ASP A 53 5.74 -12.27 -21.68
C ASP A 53 4.62 -11.46 -21.01
N GLY A 54 4.92 -10.28 -20.49
CA GLY A 54 3.99 -9.53 -19.66
C GLY A 54 4.26 -9.62 -18.16
N ASP A 55 4.99 -10.62 -17.69
CA ASP A 55 5.18 -10.82 -16.25
C ASP A 55 5.84 -9.61 -15.60
N ARG A 56 5.22 -9.14 -14.52
CA ARG A 56 5.69 -8.02 -13.73
C ARG A 56 5.83 -8.46 -12.27
N HIS A 57 6.97 -8.16 -11.67
CA HIS A 57 7.27 -8.46 -10.26
C HIS A 57 7.79 -7.22 -9.57
N LEU A 58 7.35 -6.97 -8.34
CA LEU A 58 8.02 -6.02 -7.47
C LEU A 58 9.17 -6.74 -6.77
N VAL A 59 10.41 -6.35 -7.07
CA VAL A 59 11.58 -7.08 -6.58
C VAL A 59 11.78 -6.79 -5.09
N ALA A 60 11.85 -7.84 -4.27
CA ALA A 60 12.13 -7.72 -2.85
C ALA A 60 13.59 -7.32 -2.59
N SER A 61 13.85 -6.79 -1.40
CA SER A 61 15.23 -6.48 -0.97
C SER A 61 16.07 -7.76 -0.86
N GLY A 62 17.36 -7.67 -1.22
CA GLY A 62 18.27 -8.79 -1.36
C GLY A 62 18.21 -9.41 -2.75
N ALA A 63 17.97 -8.63 -3.80
CA ALA A 63 17.82 -9.12 -5.17
C ALA A 63 19.13 -9.75 -5.69
N THR A 64 19.02 -10.88 -6.40
CA THR A 64 20.16 -11.63 -6.94
C THR A 64 19.93 -12.11 -8.37
N GLY A 65 20.95 -12.71 -8.99
CA GLY A 65 20.89 -13.16 -10.38
C GLY A 65 20.73 -11.99 -11.35
N LEU A 66 19.84 -12.12 -12.33
CA LEU A 66 19.58 -11.05 -13.31
C LEU A 66 18.93 -9.80 -12.67
N TRP A 67 18.39 -9.92 -11.46
CA TRP A 67 17.80 -8.81 -10.72
C TRP A 67 18.74 -8.18 -9.70
N ALA A 68 20.03 -8.55 -9.67
CA ALA A 68 20.99 -7.98 -8.73
C ALA A 68 21.01 -6.43 -8.81
N GLY A 69 20.78 -5.77 -7.66
CA GLY A 69 20.69 -4.30 -7.56
C GLY A 69 19.37 -3.70 -8.08
N TRP A 70 18.32 -4.51 -8.22
CA TRP A 70 16.98 -4.08 -8.63
C TRP A 70 16.00 -4.05 -7.45
N ASP A 71 16.50 -4.12 -6.23
CA ASP A 71 15.73 -4.07 -4.99
C ASP A 71 14.68 -2.95 -5.03
N LEU A 72 13.43 -3.29 -4.68
CA LEU A 72 12.28 -2.38 -4.65
C LEU A 72 11.87 -1.78 -6.01
N ASN A 73 12.48 -2.20 -7.12
CA ASN A 73 12.08 -1.81 -8.47
C ASN A 73 11.08 -2.82 -9.05
N VAL A 74 10.37 -2.42 -10.11
CA VAL A 74 9.53 -3.37 -10.85
C VAL A 74 10.37 -4.02 -11.96
N ALA A 75 10.44 -5.34 -11.94
CA ALA A 75 10.98 -6.14 -13.03
C ALA A 75 9.85 -6.52 -13.98
N PHE A 76 10.04 -6.27 -15.28
CA PHE A 76 9.08 -6.56 -16.34
C PHE A 76 9.72 -7.46 -17.39
N TRP A 77 9.11 -8.60 -17.70
CA TRP A 77 9.58 -9.52 -18.74
C TRP A 77 8.90 -9.22 -20.07
N VAL A 78 9.70 -8.90 -21.08
CA VAL A 78 9.23 -8.66 -22.44
C VAL A 78 10.26 -9.08 -23.47
N ASP A 79 9.80 -9.67 -24.57
CA ASP A 79 10.62 -10.04 -25.73
C ASP A 79 11.88 -10.87 -25.34
N GLY A 80 11.75 -11.71 -24.31
CA GLY A 80 12.84 -12.59 -23.85
C GLY A 80 13.87 -11.94 -22.93
N SER A 81 13.59 -10.75 -22.38
CA SER A 81 14.50 -10.02 -21.49
C SER A 81 13.77 -9.36 -20.32
N TRP A 82 14.48 -9.20 -19.20
CA TRP A 82 13.99 -8.39 -18.07
C TRP A 82 14.35 -6.93 -18.29
N LEU A 83 13.35 -6.06 -18.13
CA LEU A 83 13.51 -4.62 -18.01
C LEU A 83 13.29 -4.19 -16.57
N ARG A 84 14.06 -3.19 -16.13
CA ARG A 84 13.92 -2.57 -14.80
C ARG A 84 13.16 -1.26 -14.92
N LEU A 85 12.06 -1.13 -14.19
CA LEU A 85 11.33 0.12 -14.02
C LEU A 85 11.61 0.69 -12.64
N VAL A 86 12.23 1.88 -12.61
CA VAL A 86 12.60 2.57 -11.37
C VAL A 86 11.41 3.38 -10.86
N PRO A 87 10.87 3.10 -9.66
CA PRO A 87 9.70 3.81 -9.16
C PRO A 87 10.02 5.26 -8.82
N ARG A 88 9.01 6.12 -8.96
CA ARG A 88 9.05 7.53 -8.51
C ARG A 88 8.03 7.75 -7.41
N PRO A 89 8.25 8.71 -6.48
CA PRO A 89 7.29 8.99 -5.43
C PRO A 89 5.87 9.17 -5.98
N GLY A 90 4.89 8.51 -5.36
CA GLY A 90 3.49 8.49 -5.78
C GLY A 90 3.12 7.40 -6.79
N TRP A 91 4.06 6.58 -7.26
CA TRP A 91 3.72 5.40 -8.07
C TRP A 91 2.86 4.43 -7.27
N LEU A 92 1.75 3.99 -7.86
CA LEU A 92 0.80 3.05 -7.29
C LEU A 92 0.89 1.72 -8.02
N VAL A 93 0.91 0.61 -7.28
CA VAL A 93 1.02 -0.75 -7.83
C VAL A 93 -0.01 -1.65 -7.17
N TRP A 94 -0.75 -2.40 -7.98
CA TRP A 94 -1.56 -3.52 -7.50
C TRP A 94 -0.70 -4.77 -7.36
N ILE A 95 -0.77 -5.46 -6.23
CA ILE A 95 -0.06 -6.71 -5.99
C ILE A 95 -1.07 -7.85 -6.03
N ALA A 96 -1.04 -8.65 -7.09
CA ALA A 96 -2.01 -9.71 -7.33
C ALA A 96 -2.00 -10.79 -6.22
N ALA A 97 -0.83 -11.19 -5.74
CA ALA A 97 -0.71 -12.17 -4.65
C ALA A 97 -1.32 -11.70 -3.32
N GLU A 98 -1.38 -10.38 -3.09
CA GLU A 98 -1.87 -9.80 -1.83
C GLU A 98 -3.26 -9.19 -1.95
N GLN A 99 -3.77 -9.03 -3.17
CA GLN A 99 -5.03 -8.31 -3.45
C GLN A 99 -5.06 -6.92 -2.81
N ALA A 100 -3.93 -6.19 -2.91
CA ALA A 100 -3.75 -4.90 -2.27
C ALA A 100 -2.95 -3.94 -3.13
N PHE A 101 -3.14 -2.64 -2.88
CA PHE A 101 -2.33 -1.58 -3.47
C PHE A 101 -1.17 -1.21 -2.56
N VAL A 102 -0.04 -0.84 -3.18
CA VAL A 102 1.08 -0.18 -2.51
C VAL A 102 1.47 1.10 -3.26
N VAL A 103 1.96 2.10 -2.55
CA VAL A 103 2.46 3.36 -3.09
C VAL A 103 3.93 3.55 -2.73
N TRP A 104 4.73 4.00 -3.69
CA TRP A 104 6.13 4.34 -3.42
C TRP A 104 6.22 5.72 -2.76
N ASN A 105 6.78 5.78 -1.56
CA ASN A 105 6.95 7.04 -0.81
C ASN A 105 8.29 7.76 -1.10
N GLY A 106 9.17 7.13 -1.88
CA GLY A 106 10.53 7.63 -2.15
C GLY A 106 11.65 6.73 -1.59
N SER A 107 11.34 5.89 -0.60
CA SER A 107 12.27 4.94 0.01
C SER A 107 11.68 3.55 0.26
N ALA A 108 10.35 3.45 0.39
CA ALA A 108 9.63 2.21 0.64
C ALA A 108 8.27 2.17 -0.09
N TRP A 109 7.73 0.96 -0.22
CA TRP A 109 6.38 0.69 -0.72
C TRP A 109 5.41 0.57 0.46
N ASP A 110 4.62 1.61 0.68
CA ASP A 110 3.64 1.65 1.76
C ASP A 110 2.30 1.08 1.28
N PRO A 111 1.58 0.31 2.10
CA PRO A 111 0.28 -0.22 1.71
C PRO A 111 -0.76 0.90 1.62
N VAL A 112 -1.69 0.78 0.68
CA VAL A 112 -2.77 1.74 0.44
C VAL A 112 -4.12 1.08 0.68
N GLY A 113 -5.01 1.78 1.39
CA GLY A 113 -6.38 1.31 1.61
C GLY A 113 -6.51 0.15 2.58
N VAL A 114 -5.46 -0.17 3.35
CA VAL A 114 -5.52 -1.13 4.45
C VAL A 114 -5.69 -0.39 5.78
N PRO A 115 -6.44 -0.94 6.76
CA PRO A 115 -6.40 -0.43 8.12
C PRO A 115 -4.97 -0.46 8.65
N GLN A 116 -4.49 0.68 9.13
CA GLN A 116 -3.22 0.81 9.85
C GLN A 116 -3.51 1.43 11.21
N ASP A 117 -2.59 1.25 12.15
CA ASP A 117 -2.62 1.98 13.40
C ASP A 117 -2.63 3.48 13.10
N VAL A 118 -3.56 4.19 13.73
CA VAL A 118 -3.69 5.65 13.56
C VAL A 118 -3.07 6.32 14.78
N SER A 119 -2.14 7.25 14.54
CA SER A 119 -1.58 8.07 15.61
C SER A 119 -2.69 8.83 16.35
N ASP A 120 -2.58 8.91 17.68
CA ASP A 120 -3.46 9.71 18.52
C ASP A 120 -3.42 11.21 18.22
N ALA A 121 -2.37 11.67 17.53
CA ALA A 121 -2.28 13.04 17.02
C ALA A 121 -3.20 13.31 15.82
N ILE A 122 -3.64 12.27 15.10
CA ILE A 122 -4.39 12.40 13.84
C ILE A 122 -5.86 12.01 14.03
N PHE A 123 -6.16 11.06 14.92
CA PHE A 123 -7.53 10.64 15.18
C PHE A 123 -8.26 11.58 16.15
N SER A 124 -9.42 12.09 15.74
CA SER A 124 -10.32 12.84 16.60
C SER A 124 -11.79 12.58 16.25
N LEU A 125 -12.66 12.54 17.26
CA LEU A 125 -14.10 12.64 17.05
C LEU A 125 -14.45 14.11 16.95
N VAL A 126 -15.19 14.50 15.91
CA VAL A 126 -15.56 15.88 15.64
C VAL A 126 -17.07 15.97 15.53
N ASN A 127 -17.67 17.03 16.08
CA ASN A 127 -19.09 17.28 15.92
C ASN A 127 -19.39 17.79 14.49
N ASP A 128 -20.38 17.20 13.83
CA ASP A 128 -20.73 17.51 12.43
C ASP A 128 -21.28 18.94 12.23
N ALA A 129 -22.08 19.43 13.18
CA ALA A 129 -22.65 20.77 13.11
C ALA A 129 -21.67 21.87 13.56
N ASP A 130 -20.68 21.52 14.39
CA ASP A 130 -19.70 22.44 14.95
C ASP A 130 -18.31 21.78 15.01
N PRO A 131 -17.50 21.91 13.94
CA PRO A 131 -16.19 21.27 13.86
C PRO A 131 -15.16 21.75 14.91
N THR A 132 -15.49 22.78 15.70
CA THR A 132 -14.64 23.22 16.80
C THR A 132 -14.80 22.35 18.05
N LYS A 133 -15.89 21.59 18.17
CA LYS A 133 -16.12 20.63 19.25
C LYS A 133 -15.50 19.28 18.90
N LYS A 134 -14.44 18.91 19.62
CA LYS A 134 -13.64 17.71 19.36
C LYS A 134 -13.40 16.89 20.62
N ALA A 135 -13.30 15.57 20.48
CA ALA A 135 -12.74 14.68 21.48
C ALA A 135 -11.47 14.02 20.93
N LEU A 136 -10.39 14.07 21.73
CA LEU A 136 -9.07 13.51 21.43
C LEU A 136 -8.78 12.39 22.43
N PHE A 137 -8.01 11.39 22.00
CA PHE A 137 -7.66 10.22 22.81
C PHE A 137 -6.15 10.16 23.02
N SER A 138 -5.62 10.70 24.13
CA SER A 138 -4.17 10.65 24.36
C SER A 138 -3.69 9.27 24.80
N LEU A 139 -2.62 8.77 24.18
CA LEU A 139 -1.95 7.53 24.56
C LEU A 139 -0.67 7.78 25.39
N SER A 140 -0.35 9.03 25.70
CA SER A 140 0.87 9.44 26.43
C SER A 140 1.06 8.79 27.81
N GLY A 141 -0.02 8.34 28.44
CA GLY A 141 0.03 7.64 29.73
C GLY A 141 0.30 6.13 29.63
N ILE A 142 0.38 5.56 28.42
CA ILE A 142 0.62 4.13 28.22
C ILE A 142 2.13 3.88 28.10
N THR A 143 2.65 2.92 28.87
CA THR A 143 4.06 2.53 28.82
C THR A 143 4.44 1.90 27.48
N THR A 144 5.68 2.13 27.03
CA THR A 144 6.23 1.56 25.79
C THR A 144 5.97 0.05 25.66
N GLY A 145 5.54 -0.37 24.47
CA GLY A 145 5.26 -1.77 24.15
C GLY A 145 3.99 -2.34 24.80
N THR A 146 3.16 -1.50 25.43
CA THR A 146 1.92 -1.93 26.08
C THR A 146 0.70 -1.61 25.21
N THR A 147 -0.17 -2.60 25.00
CA THR A 147 -1.49 -2.41 24.39
C THR A 147 -2.56 -2.37 25.48
N ARG A 148 -3.49 -1.40 25.40
CA ARG A 148 -4.68 -1.32 26.25
C ARG A 148 -5.93 -1.45 25.39
N THR A 149 -6.89 -2.25 25.83
CA THR A 149 -8.12 -2.52 25.08
C THR A 149 -9.32 -1.99 25.87
N PHE A 150 -10.09 -1.11 25.23
CA PHE A 150 -11.43 -0.75 25.70
C PHE A 150 -12.45 -1.65 24.99
N THR A 151 -13.20 -2.43 25.77
CA THR A 151 -14.26 -3.31 25.22
C THR A 151 -15.61 -2.63 25.40
N LEU A 152 -16.23 -2.23 24.28
CA LEU A 152 -17.56 -1.65 24.29
C LEU A 152 -18.62 -2.75 24.51
N PRO A 153 -19.51 -2.64 25.50
CA PRO A 153 -20.62 -3.57 25.64
C PRO A 153 -21.69 -3.32 24.57
N ASN A 154 -22.51 -4.32 24.26
CA ASN A 154 -23.64 -4.16 23.34
C ASN A 154 -24.84 -3.43 23.99
N THR A 155 -24.59 -2.21 24.48
CA THR A 155 -25.59 -1.31 25.07
C THR A 155 -25.11 0.12 24.91
N SER A 156 -26.04 1.07 24.77
CA SER A 156 -25.73 2.49 24.89
C SER A 156 -25.36 2.83 26.35
N SER A 157 -24.35 3.66 26.54
CA SER A 157 -23.90 4.15 27.85
C SER A 157 -23.17 5.49 27.70
N GLU A 158 -23.05 6.20 28.81
CA GLU A 158 -22.14 7.35 28.95
C GLU A 158 -20.76 6.86 29.44
N LEU A 159 -19.69 7.57 29.04
CA LEU A 159 -18.34 7.34 29.57
C LEU A 159 -18.18 8.12 30.87
N ALA A 160 -17.82 7.41 31.95
CA ALA A 160 -17.58 8.04 33.24
C ALA A 160 -16.29 8.88 33.22
N ILE A 161 -16.37 10.12 33.70
CA ILE A 161 -15.20 10.99 33.95
C ILE A 161 -14.88 11.10 35.44
N LEU A 162 -13.65 11.51 35.77
CA LEU A 162 -13.21 11.62 37.17
C LEU A 162 -13.74 12.87 37.88
N ALA A 163 -13.98 13.96 37.13
CA ALA A 163 -14.38 15.25 37.67
C ALA A 163 -15.81 15.64 37.26
N GLY A 164 -16.52 16.33 38.15
CA GLY A 164 -17.88 16.81 37.91
C GLY A 164 -18.97 15.83 38.38
N THR A 165 -20.17 16.37 38.60
CA THR A 165 -21.34 15.57 38.99
C THR A 165 -21.84 14.78 37.79
N GLN A 166 -21.88 13.44 37.92
CA GLN A 166 -22.47 12.54 36.93
C GLN A 166 -23.55 11.70 37.59
N THR A 167 -24.66 11.50 36.88
CA THR A 167 -25.77 10.66 37.37
C THR A 167 -25.87 9.41 36.51
N PHE A 168 -25.41 8.27 37.05
CA PHE A 168 -25.58 6.98 36.40
C PHE A 168 -26.86 6.31 36.92
N THR A 169 -27.82 6.04 36.04
CA THR A 169 -29.06 5.33 36.41
C THR A 169 -28.92 3.81 36.21
N GLY A 170 -29.55 3.00 37.06
CA GLY A 170 -29.53 1.52 37.03
C GLY A 170 -28.43 0.88 37.90
N ASN A 171 -28.39 -0.47 37.97
CA ASN A 171 -27.39 -1.20 38.76
C ASN A 171 -25.97 -0.91 38.25
N LYS A 172 -25.08 -0.47 39.14
CA LYS A 172 -23.64 -0.28 38.86
C LYS A 172 -22.85 -1.23 39.75
N THR A 173 -22.18 -2.19 39.14
CA THR A 173 -21.29 -3.11 39.86
C THR A 173 -19.86 -2.71 39.54
N PHE A 174 -19.16 -2.15 40.52
CA PHE A 174 -17.71 -1.95 40.45
C PHE A 174 -17.07 -3.06 41.26
N SER A 175 -16.25 -3.89 40.61
CA SER A 175 -15.53 -4.99 41.26
C SER A 175 -14.03 -4.68 41.27
N GLY A 176 -13.41 -4.75 42.45
CA GLY A 176 -11.99 -4.47 42.65
C GLY A 176 -11.74 -3.62 43.89
N THR A 177 -10.47 -3.48 44.30
CA THR A 177 -10.10 -2.60 45.40
C THR A 177 -10.12 -1.15 44.93
N LEU A 178 -11.02 -0.36 45.49
CA LEU A 178 -10.99 1.10 45.35
C LEU A 178 -9.96 1.61 46.36
N THR A 179 -8.83 2.10 45.88
CA THR A 179 -7.81 2.81 46.68
C THR A 179 -7.98 4.31 46.53
#